data_AF-A0A3D4UFS5-F1
#
_entry.id   AF-A0A3D4UFS5-F1
#
_cell.length_a   1.000
_cell.length_b   1.000
_cell.length_c   1.000
_cell.angle_alpha   90.00
_cell.angle_beta   90.00
_cell.angle_gamma   90.00
#
_symmetry.space_group_name_H-M   'P 1'
#
loop_
_entity.id
_entity.type
_entity.pdbx_description
1 polymer ?
#
loop_
_entity_poly.entity_id
_entity_poly.type
_entity_poly.pdbx_seq_one_letter_code
_entity_poly.pdbx_strand_id
1 'polypeptide(L)' 'AGMALPASMDKLPSGDVLLHAIADFVSSTGARMEDGGVVPDIEVKLSREDLLKGIDTPETVAKQWISEQIDAK' A
#
# COMPACT_ATOMS: atom_id res chain seq x y z
N ALA A 1 8.16 3.42 3.50
CA ALA A 1 7.39 3.95 2.35
C ALA A 1 7.65 3.03 1.17
N GLY A 2 6.60 2.43 0.61
CA GLY A 2 6.69 1.65 -0.63
C GLY A 2 6.69 2.63 -1.80
N MET A 3 7.79 2.72 -2.52
CA MET A 3 7.78 3.40 -3.82
C MET A 3 6.84 2.61 -4.71
N ALA A 4 5.67 3.19 -5.06
CA ALA A 4 4.66 2.50 -5.86
C ALA A 4 5.15 2.25 -7.29
N LEU A 5 6.02 3.13 -7.81
CA LEU A 5 6.51 3.10 -9.20
C LEU A 5 7.99 3.50 -9.31
N PRO A 6 8.72 2.96 -10.29
CA PRO A 6 10.01 3.51 -10.71
C PRO A 6 9.84 4.95 -11.19
N ALA A 7 10.59 5.88 -10.59
CA ALA A 7 10.52 7.30 -10.90
C ALA A 7 11.91 7.94 -10.99
N SER A 8 12.03 8.98 -11.82
CA SER A 8 13.20 9.86 -11.88
C SER A 8 12.88 11.20 -11.27
N MET A 9 13.91 11.83 -10.69
CA MET A 9 13.87 13.20 -10.19
C MET A 9 14.79 14.06 -11.04
N ASP A 10 14.21 14.98 -11.80
CA ASP A 10 14.95 15.84 -12.71
C ASP A 10 14.93 17.28 -12.19
N LYS A 11 16.12 17.88 -12.02
CA LYS A 11 16.22 19.28 -11.62
C LYS A 11 15.98 20.19 -12.82
N LEU A 12 15.03 21.10 -12.69
CA LEU A 12 14.66 22.05 -13.74
C LEU A 12 15.54 23.30 -13.70
N PRO A 13 15.65 24.07 -14.81
CA PRO A 13 16.34 25.35 -14.83
C PRO A 13 15.80 26.38 -13.82
N SER A 14 14.54 26.26 -13.40
CA SER A 14 13.95 27.08 -12.33
C SER A 14 14.57 26.81 -10.95
N GLY A 15 15.20 25.64 -10.78
CA GLY A 15 15.69 25.13 -9.49
C GLY A 15 14.78 24.09 -8.83
N ASP A 16 13.55 23.93 -9.33
CA ASP A 16 12.59 22.92 -8.84
C ASP A 16 12.97 21.50 -9.29
N VAL A 17 12.27 20.49 -8.74
CA VAL A 17 12.45 19.07 -9.10
C VAL A 17 11.16 18.50 -9.65
N LEU A 18 11.22 17.93 -10.85
CA LEU A 18 10.16 17.12 -11.43
C LEU A 18 10.37 15.66 -11.05
N LEU A 19 9.43 15.08 -10.29
CA LEU A 19 9.33 13.64 -10.09
C LEU A 19 8.36 13.05 -11.12
N HIS A 20 8.81 12.14 -11.97
CA HIS A 20 7.95 11.49 -12.97
C HIS A 20 8.22 9.99 -13.06
N ALA A 21 7.18 9.22 -13.41
CA ALA A 21 7.31 7.79 -13.65
C ALA A 21 8.19 7.52 -14.89
N ILE A 22 8.98 6.44 -14.83
CA ILE A 22 9.87 6.04 -15.93
C ILE A 22 9.62 4.61 -16.43
N ALA A 23 8.84 3.82 -15.70
CA ALA A 23 8.48 2.47 -16.08
C ALA A 23 7.20 2.02 -15.37
N ASP A 24 6.57 0.99 -15.94
CA ASP A 24 5.46 0.29 -15.32
C ASP A 24 5.97 -0.78 -14.35
N PHE A 25 5.25 -0.96 -13.24
CA PHE A 25 5.36 -2.09 -12.34
C PHE A 25 4.35 -3.16 -12.74
N VAL A 26 4.87 -4.30 -13.20
CA VAL A 26 4.08 -5.46 -13.61
C VAL A 26 4.32 -6.60 -12.63
N SER A 27 3.25 -7.18 -12.07
CA SER A 27 3.33 -8.32 -11.16
C SER A 27 3.80 -9.59 -11.88
N SER A 28 4.10 -10.64 -11.11
CA SER A 28 4.36 -11.99 -11.65
C SER A 28 3.18 -12.57 -12.45
N THR A 29 1.97 -12.06 -12.26
CA THR A 29 0.76 -12.47 -12.99
C THR A 29 0.49 -11.60 -14.23
N GLY A 30 1.34 -10.62 -14.52
CA GLY A 30 1.17 -9.70 -15.65
C GLY A 30 0.25 -8.51 -15.36
N ALA A 31 -0.20 -8.32 -14.12
CA ALA A 31 -1.07 -7.21 -13.74
C ALA A 31 -0.27 -5.92 -13.51
N ARG A 32 -0.78 -4.80 -14.01
CA ARG A 32 -0.23 -3.45 -13.80
C ARG A 32 -0.74 -2.85 -12.50
N MET A 33 0.14 -2.19 -11.75
CA MET A 33 -0.18 -1.64 -10.42
C MET A 33 -0.61 -0.17 -10.45
N GLU A 34 -0.34 0.55 -11.54
CA GLU A 34 -0.51 2.01 -11.66
C GLU A 34 -1.96 2.49 -11.52
N ASP A 35 -2.94 1.61 -11.72
CA ASP A 35 -4.36 1.95 -11.74
C ASP A 35 -5.11 1.40 -10.51
N GLY A 36 -4.89 0.13 -10.17
CA GLY A 36 -5.67 -0.58 -9.15
C GLY A 36 -4.96 -0.83 -7.83
N GLY A 37 -3.63 -0.68 -7.77
CA GLY A 37 -2.84 -1.14 -6.64
C GLY A 37 -3.03 -2.64 -6.36
N VAL A 38 -2.92 -3.03 -5.09
CA VAL A 38 -3.14 -4.41 -4.63
C VAL A 38 -4.41 -4.46 -3.80
N VAL A 39 -5.35 -5.31 -4.21
CA VAL A 39 -6.55 -5.61 -3.42
C VAL A 39 -6.15 -6.54 -2.27
N PRO A 40 -6.45 -6.19 -1.00
CA PRO A 40 -6.16 -7.07 0.12
C PRO A 40 -7.10 -8.28 0.13
N ASP A 41 -6.62 -9.43 0.62
CA ASP A 41 -7.45 -10.63 0.78
C ASP A 41 -8.60 -10.40 1.77
N ILE A 42 -8.35 -9.56 2.79
CA ILE A 42 -9.33 -9.15 3.79
C ILE A 42 -9.32 -7.61 3.86
N GLU A 43 -10.39 -6.98 3.37
CA GLU A 43 -10.53 -5.53 3.46
C GLU A 43 -10.95 -5.12 4.89
N VAL A 44 -10.08 -4.38 5.58
CA VAL A 44 -10.38 -3.78 6.88
C VAL A 44 -10.18 -2.27 6.77
N LYS A 45 -11.28 -1.53 6.79
CA LYS A 45 -11.25 -0.07 6.66
C LYS A 45 -10.94 0.57 8.00
N LEU A 46 -10.10 1.61 7.97
CA LEU A 46 -10.02 2.56 9.08
C LEU A 46 -11.33 3.33 9.14
N SER A 47 -11.93 3.38 10.33
CA SER A 47 -13.09 4.23 10.59
C SER A 47 -12.67 5.46 11.38
N ARG A 48 -13.32 6.60 11.11
CA ARG A 48 -13.10 7.82 11.90
C ARG A 48 -13.42 7.58 13.38
N GLU A 49 -14.46 6.78 13.66
CA GLU A 49 -14.87 6.46 15.02
C GLU A 49 -13.77 5.73 15.80
N ASP A 50 -13.16 4.72 15.19
CA ASP A 50 -12.07 3.95 15.80
C ASP A 50 -10.83 4.81 16.02
N LEU A 51 -10.47 5.63 15.02
CA LEU A 51 -9.34 6.55 15.12
C LEU A 51 -9.53 7.56 16.26
N LEU A 52 -10.74 8.09 16.47
CA LEU A 52 -11.03 9.00 17.58
C LEU A 52 -10.94 8.33 18.96
N LYS A 53 -11.08 7.00 19.02
CA LYS A 53 -10.94 6.19 20.23
C LYS A 53 -9.53 5.63 20.41
N GLY A 54 -8.60 5.90 19.47
CA GLY A 54 -7.25 5.34 19.48
C GLY A 54 -7.21 3.83 19.17
N ILE A 55 -8.20 3.33 18.44
CA ILE A 55 -8.32 1.93 18.04
C ILE A 55 -7.76 1.75 16.63
N ASP A 56 -6.84 0.80 16.47
CA ASP A 56 -6.36 0.31 15.16
C ASP A 56 -7.06 -1.01 14.80
N THR A 57 -8.16 -0.88 14.06
CA THR A 57 -8.97 -2.04 13.62
C THR A 57 -8.19 -2.95 12.65
N PRO A 58 -7.47 -2.44 11.63
CA PRO A 58 -6.58 -3.27 10.81
C PRO A 58 -5.55 -4.08 11.59
N GLU A 59 -4.89 -3.49 12.59
CA GLU A 59 -3.91 -4.20 13.43
C GLU A 59 -4.59 -5.34 14.22
N THR A 60 -5.75 -5.06 14.80
CA THR A 60 -6.51 -6.04 15.58
C THR A 60 -6.91 -7.25 14.73
N VAL A 61 -7.45 -7.01 13.53
CA VAL A 61 -7.85 -8.08 12.61
C VAL A 61 -6.63 -8.86 12.10
N ALA A 62 -5.51 -8.18 11.83
CA ALA A 62 -4.28 -8.85 11.42
C ALA A 62 -3.76 -9.81 12.51
N LYS A 63 -3.79 -9.39 13.79
CA LYS A 63 -3.43 -10.26 14.92
C LYS A 63 -4.31 -11.51 15.00
N GLN A 64 -5.62 -11.34 14.84
CA GLN A 64 -6.55 -12.47 14.83
C GLN A 64 -6.23 -13.43 13.67
N TRP A 65 -6.07 -12.92 12.45
CA TRP A 65 -5.76 -13.73 11.28
C TRP A 65 -4.46 -14.52 11.47
N ILE A 66 -3.40 -13.89 12.01
CA ILE A 66 -2.13 -14.58 12.30
C ILE A 66 -2.32 -15.73 13.29
N SER A 67 -3.08 -15.52 14.37
CA SER A 67 -3.38 -16.58 15.35
C SER A 67 -4.13 -17.75 14.71
N GLU A 68 -5.14 -17.48 13.88
CA GLU A 68 -5.89 -18.51 13.15
C GLU A 68 -4.99 -19.33 12.21
N GLN A 69 -4.02 -18.69 11.55
CA GLN A 69 -3.04 -19.41 10.69
C GLN A 69 -2.09 -20.31 11.49
N ILE A 70 -1.81 -19.96 12.75
CA ILE A 70 -0.98 -20.78 13.64
C ILE A 70 -1.76 -22.00 14.13
N ASP A 71 -3.01 -21.80 14.55
CA ASP A 71 -3.85 -22.87 15.10
C ASP A 71 -4.33 -23.87 14.03
N ALA A 72 -4.38 -23.46 12.76
CA ALA A 72 -4.74 -24.32 11.63
C ALA A 72 -3.60 -25.27 11.17
N LYS A 73 -2.42 -25.18 11.79
CA LYS A 73 -1.24 -26.01 11.50
C LYS A 73 -1.09 -27.16 12.49
#